data_AF-A0AAD8YDE0-F1
#
_entry.id   AF-A0AAD8YDE0-F1
#
_cell.length_a   1.000
_cell.length_b   1.000
_cell.length_c   1.000
_cell.angle_alpha   90.00
_cell.angle_beta   90.00
_cell.angle_gamma   90.00
#
_symmetry.space_group_name_H-M   'P 1'
#
loop_
_entity.id
_entity.type
_entity.pdbx_description
1 polymer ?
#
loop_
_entity_poly.entity_id
_entity_poly.type
_entity_poly.pdbx_seq_one_letter_code
_entity_poly.pdbx_strand_id
1 'polypeptide(L)'
;MAEKETSCTRKSCCGSACAPRPPIVYEVPLLDLQDSTLIPRSAFQDAYDSHQALHIRGYKPSKLANDDAEFFHADDVKDLFDSLGEQDKASWCIENEKNHKPNDDDDTEAKPGNFLHNNNKGRGYCSFLVQHSQEVLEDLLTSRLPMVHLPVKESDSKDDNSTATMKVNYGPALWLFFGKNYNSNESLLGRPEHTDSVTHDGTFHYQLSGTKIWRLRPTAELMEQNESSPSNKKRKVEESESEKEASNHHIEVECKEGDILLLNTRLWWHSTNIPSQDDPCISYARDIYFSEQKHECENEPQSNRESSMTNVDGTWATEAIEADTILFTEHNMPDIELPRVQLRTEMASFLDNTASEGPNCQLVELEDDEGGTFMAVVTLRDIREGEFFTLLESDDEEESGDEDCSEEALEEEE
;
A
#
# COMPACT_ATOMS: atom_id res chain seq x y z
N MET A 1 -27.05 26.82 -78.66
CA MET A 1 -25.89 27.07 -77.79
C MET A 1 -26.42 27.06 -76.38
N ALA A 2 -26.10 26.01 -75.61
CA ALA A 2 -26.62 25.80 -74.27
C ALA A 2 -25.47 25.93 -73.27
N GLU A 3 -25.55 26.93 -72.40
CA GLU A 3 -24.67 27.10 -71.25
C GLU A 3 -25.24 26.28 -70.08
N LYS A 4 -24.38 25.49 -69.44
CA LYS A 4 -24.67 24.81 -68.18
C LYS A 4 -23.94 25.55 -67.07
N GLU A 5 -24.69 26.22 -66.20
CA GLU A 5 -24.20 26.72 -64.92
C GLU A 5 -24.25 25.60 -63.87
N THR A 6 -23.10 25.32 -63.25
CA THR A 6 -22.99 24.45 -62.06
C THR A 6 -23.06 25.29 -60.79
N SER A 7 -24.15 25.15 -60.04
CA SER A 7 -24.33 25.73 -58.71
C SER A 7 -23.68 24.86 -57.63
N CYS A 8 -22.78 25.47 -56.85
CA CYS A 8 -22.07 24.87 -55.72
C CYS A 8 -22.75 25.31 -54.41
N THR A 9 -23.39 24.38 -53.70
CA THR A 9 -24.03 24.63 -52.40
C THR A 9 -23.06 24.33 -51.25
N ARG A 10 -22.63 25.39 -50.55
CA ARG A 10 -21.91 25.28 -49.26
C ARG A 10 -22.90 24.80 -48.17
N LYS A 11 -22.68 23.61 -47.62
CA LYS A 11 -23.35 23.15 -46.40
C LYS A 11 -22.74 23.87 -45.19
N SER A 12 -23.56 24.69 -44.53
CA SER A 12 -23.30 25.25 -43.21
C SER A 12 -23.22 24.11 -42.19
N CYS A 13 -22.07 23.96 -41.52
CA CYS A 13 -21.92 23.06 -40.38
C CYS A 13 -22.49 23.76 -39.14
N CYS A 14 -23.70 23.39 -38.75
CA CYS A 14 -24.27 23.80 -37.47
C CYS A 14 -23.39 23.23 -36.35
N GLY A 15 -22.82 24.11 -35.53
CA GLY A 15 -22.10 23.74 -34.31
C GLY A 15 -23.04 23.03 -33.35
N SER A 16 -22.94 21.70 -33.28
CA SER A 16 -23.55 20.92 -32.21
C SER A 16 -22.83 21.31 -30.92
N ALA A 17 -23.53 21.99 -30.02
CA ALA A 17 -23.07 22.12 -28.64
C ALA A 17 -22.80 20.70 -28.13
N CYS A 18 -21.54 20.40 -27.79
CA CYS A 18 -21.19 19.13 -27.18
C CYS A 18 -21.88 19.10 -25.82
N ALA A 19 -22.78 18.15 -25.60
CA ALA A 19 -23.34 17.91 -24.28
C ALA A 19 -22.19 17.76 -23.27
N PRO A 20 -22.31 18.33 -22.06
CA PRO A 20 -21.31 18.13 -21.02
C PRO A 20 -21.10 16.63 -20.82
N ARG A 21 -19.85 16.19 -20.89
CA ARG A 21 -19.51 14.79 -20.66
C ARG A 21 -19.71 14.48 -19.18
N PRO A 22 -20.13 13.25 -18.84
CA PRO A 22 -20.29 12.85 -17.45
C PRO A 22 -18.95 12.97 -16.69
N PRO A 23 -18.99 13.24 -15.38
CA PRO A 23 -17.81 13.31 -14.53
C PRO A 23 -16.99 12.01 -14.59
N ILE A 24 -15.68 12.14 -14.33
CA ILE A 24 -14.82 10.96 -14.14
C ILE A 24 -15.30 10.26 -12.88
N VAL A 25 -15.80 9.03 -13.05
CA VAL A 25 -16.19 8.17 -11.93
C VAL A 25 -15.00 7.27 -11.65
N TYR A 26 -14.38 7.45 -10.49
CA TYR A 26 -13.41 6.49 -9.98
C TYR A 26 -14.16 5.24 -9.56
N GLU A 27 -13.74 4.10 -10.07
CA GLU A 27 -14.30 2.80 -9.74
C GLU A 27 -13.17 1.80 -9.58
N VAL A 28 -13.42 0.76 -8.77
CA VAL A 28 -12.56 -0.42 -8.67
C VAL A 28 -13.15 -1.48 -9.60
N PRO A 29 -12.51 -1.78 -10.74
CA PRO A 29 -13.01 -2.78 -11.66
C PRO A 29 -13.17 -4.13 -10.96
N LEU A 30 -14.27 -4.80 -11.26
CA LEU A 30 -14.58 -6.12 -10.76
C LEU A 30 -14.36 -7.17 -11.85
N LEU A 31 -13.46 -8.11 -11.60
CA LEU A 31 -13.26 -9.30 -12.43
C LEU A 31 -13.80 -10.53 -11.69
N ASP A 32 -14.88 -11.10 -12.20
CA ASP A 32 -15.50 -12.31 -11.66
C ASP A 32 -14.91 -13.53 -12.34
N LEU A 33 -14.34 -14.44 -11.56
CA LEU A 33 -13.70 -15.65 -12.07
C LEU A 33 -14.71 -16.73 -12.52
N GLN A 34 -15.98 -16.66 -12.11
CA GLN A 34 -17.06 -17.61 -12.47
C GLN A 34 -16.58 -19.06 -12.69
N ASP A 35 -16.38 -19.45 -13.96
CA ASP A 35 -16.01 -20.80 -14.41
C ASP A 35 -14.53 -20.94 -14.81
N SER A 36 -13.76 -19.85 -14.85
CA SER A 36 -12.34 -19.83 -15.18
C SER A 36 -11.50 -19.78 -13.90
N THR A 37 -10.41 -20.54 -13.86
CA THR A 37 -9.43 -20.43 -12.77
C THR A 37 -8.50 -19.23 -12.94
N LEU A 38 -8.42 -18.66 -14.15
CA LEU A 38 -7.49 -17.59 -14.51
C LEU A 38 -8.17 -16.45 -15.29
N ILE A 39 -7.74 -15.23 -15.01
CA ILE A 39 -8.13 -13.98 -15.67
C ILE A 39 -7.33 -13.81 -16.96
N PRO A 40 -7.95 -13.39 -18.08
CA PRO A 40 -7.21 -12.96 -19.27
C PRO A 40 -6.20 -11.84 -18.95
N ARG A 41 -4.99 -11.93 -19.50
CA ARG A 41 -3.93 -10.96 -19.23
C ARG A 41 -4.31 -9.54 -19.66
N SER A 42 -4.93 -9.40 -20.83
CA SER A 42 -5.46 -8.12 -21.32
C SER A 42 -6.48 -7.52 -20.37
N ALA A 43 -7.45 -8.31 -19.90
CA ALA A 43 -8.47 -7.82 -18.95
C ALA A 43 -7.84 -7.33 -17.64
N PHE A 44 -6.81 -8.05 -17.16
CA PHE A 44 -6.03 -7.64 -16.00
C PHE A 44 -5.28 -6.32 -16.24
N GLN A 45 -4.51 -6.22 -17.33
CA GLN A 45 -3.72 -5.04 -17.66
C GLN A 45 -4.60 -3.82 -17.92
N ASP A 46 -5.67 -3.98 -18.71
CA ASP A 46 -6.62 -2.91 -19.01
C ASP A 46 -7.24 -2.35 -17.73
N ALA A 47 -7.61 -3.22 -16.78
CA ALA A 47 -8.17 -2.82 -15.51
C ALA A 47 -7.12 -2.17 -14.59
N TYR A 48 -5.98 -2.83 -14.36
CA TYR A 48 -5.01 -2.34 -13.38
C TYR A 48 -4.26 -1.10 -13.87
N ASP A 49 -3.82 -1.06 -15.13
CA ASP A 49 -3.09 0.10 -15.66
C ASP A 49 -3.96 1.35 -15.65
N SER A 50 -5.27 1.21 -15.89
CA SER A 50 -6.21 2.33 -15.95
C SER A 50 -6.71 2.79 -14.58
N HIS A 51 -6.86 1.88 -13.62
CA HIS A 51 -7.51 2.17 -12.34
C HIS A 51 -6.57 2.12 -11.14
N GLN A 52 -5.41 1.48 -11.29
CA GLN A 52 -4.45 1.23 -10.19
C GLN A 52 -5.07 0.49 -9.00
N ALA A 53 -6.20 -0.19 -9.25
CA ALA A 53 -6.97 -0.98 -8.29
C ALA A 53 -7.76 -2.05 -9.06
N LEU A 54 -7.98 -3.22 -8.47
CA LEU A 54 -8.73 -4.32 -9.07
C LEU A 54 -9.30 -5.24 -7.99
N HIS A 55 -10.61 -5.53 -8.06
CA HIS A 55 -11.26 -6.55 -7.23
C HIS A 55 -11.48 -7.82 -8.07
N ILE A 56 -10.90 -8.94 -7.64
CA ILE A 56 -11.13 -10.25 -8.25
C ILE A 56 -12.00 -11.06 -7.28
N ARG A 57 -13.15 -11.53 -7.74
CA ARG A 57 -14.10 -12.27 -6.89
C ARG A 57 -13.99 -13.77 -7.02
N GLY A 58 -14.13 -14.43 -5.86
CA GLY A 58 -14.40 -15.86 -5.77
C GLY A 58 -13.28 -16.74 -6.31
N TYR A 59 -12.02 -16.34 -6.17
CA TYR A 59 -10.90 -17.21 -6.50
C TYR A 59 -10.93 -18.45 -5.61
N LYS A 60 -11.10 -19.61 -6.25
CA LYS A 60 -11.06 -20.91 -5.60
C LYS A 60 -9.78 -21.62 -6.02
N PRO A 61 -8.84 -21.86 -5.08
CA PRO A 61 -7.66 -22.64 -5.36
C PRO A 61 -8.06 -24.01 -5.86
N SER A 62 -7.45 -24.44 -6.96
CA SER A 62 -7.55 -25.84 -7.37
C SER A 62 -6.65 -26.63 -6.42
N LYS A 63 -7.23 -27.41 -5.49
CA LYS A 63 -6.44 -28.37 -4.71
C LYS A 63 -5.65 -29.23 -5.70
N LEU A 64 -4.33 -29.25 -5.57
CA LEU A 64 -3.52 -30.20 -6.30
C LEU A 64 -4.02 -31.59 -5.93
N ALA A 65 -4.33 -32.42 -6.92
CA ALA A 65 -5.06 -33.68 -6.75
C ALA A 65 -4.35 -34.73 -5.85
N ASN A 66 -3.15 -34.43 -5.36
CA ASN A 66 -2.30 -35.32 -4.58
C ASN A 66 -1.86 -34.75 -3.22
N ASP A 67 -2.33 -33.56 -2.83
CA ASP A 67 -1.92 -32.95 -1.56
C ASP A 67 -2.99 -33.16 -0.49
N ASP A 68 -2.71 -34.07 0.45
CA ASP A 68 -3.47 -34.22 1.70
C ASP A 68 -3.20 -33.04 2.66
N ALA A 69 -2.31 -32.11 2.30
CA ALA A 69 -2.04 -30.91 3.08
C ALA A 69 -3.32 -30.05 3.22
N GLU A 70 -3.67 -29.76 4.47
CA GLU A 70 -4.71 -28.79 4.79
C GLU A 70 -4.19 -27.37 4.54
N PHE A 71 -5.05 -26.51 3.97
CA PHE A 71 -4.70 -25.11 3.77
C PHE A 71 -4.57 -24.40 5.11
N PHE A 72 -3.87 -23.27 5.13
CA PHE A 72 -3.77 -22.42 6.31
C PHE A 72 -5.16 -21.99 6.81
N HIS A 73 -5.42 -22.17 8.10
CA HIS A 73 -6.70 -21.91 8.75
C HIS A 73 -6.55 -20.99 9.97
N ALA A 74 -7.68 -20.55 10.52
CA ALA A 74 -7.71 -19.67 11.70
C ALA A 74 -6.99 -20.25 12.93
N ASP A 75 -7.08 -21.56 13.12
CA ASP A 75 -6.44 -22.24 14.26
C ASP A 75 -4.91 -22.24 14.15
N ASP A 76 -4.37 -22.03 12.93
CA ASP A 76 -2.93 -22.05 12.67
C ASP A 76 -2.23 -20.72 12.98
N VAL A 77 -2.97 -19.62 13.09
CA VAL A 77 -2.40 -18.26 13.19
C VAL A 77 -1.49 -18.12 14.39
N LYS A 78 -1.89 -18.67 15.53
CA LYS A 78 -1.10 -18.63 16.76
C LYS A 78 0.19 -19.45 16.62
N ASP A 79 0.09 -20.67 16.11
CA ASP A 79 1.24 -21.56 15.97
C ASP A 79 2.22 -21.04 14.92
N LEU A 80 1.71 -20.42 13.84
CA LEU A 80 2.51 -19.65 12.90
C LEU A 80 3.29 -18.56 13.64
N PHE A 81 2.61 -17.68 14.38
CA PHE A 81 3.27 -16.58 15.09
C PHE A 81 4.32 -17.08 16.10
N ASP A 82 4.02 -18.13 16.86
CA ASP A 82 4.95 -18.70 17.83
C ASP A 82 6.22 -19.26 17.17
N SER A 83 6.11 -19.74 15.93
CA SER A 83 7.23 -20.26 15.13
C SER A 83 8.16 -19.19 14.56
N LEU A 84 7.74 -17.93 14.56
CA LEU A 84 8.53 -16.82 14.02
C LEU A 84 9.75 -16.48 14.89
N GLY A 85 10.80 -15.95 14.25
CA GLY A 85 11.93 -15.31 14.92
C GLY A 85 11.54 -14.00 15.60
N GLU A 86 12.38 -13.52 16.51
CA GLU A 86 12.10 -12.32 17.32
C GLU A 86 11.90 -11.05 16.48
N GLN A 87 12.61 -10.90 15.35
CA GLN A 87 12.44 -9.76 14.44
C GLN A 87 11.03 -9.71 13.84
N ASP A 88 10.53 -10.84 13.34
CA ASP A 88 9.16 -10.92 12.80
C ASP A 88 8.12 -10.77 13.93
N LYS A 89 8.36 -11.34 15.12
CA LYS A 89 7.46 -11.17 16.27
C LYS A 89 7.35 -9.71 16.72
N ALA A 90 8.42 -8.94 16.60
CA ALA A 90 8.44 -7.51 16.93
C ALA A 90 7.56 -6.66 16.00
N SER A 91 7.25 -7.15 14.79
CA SER A 91 6.33 -6.48 13.86
C SER A 91 4.85 -6.59 14.24
N TRP A 92 4.52 -7.34 15.31
CA TRP A 92 3.16 -7.46 15.79
C TRP A 92 2.59 -6.12 16.23
N CYS A 93 1.41 -5.78 15.73
CA CYS A 93 0.72 -4.54 16.06
C CYS A 93 -0.79 -4.76 16.21
N ILE A 94 -1.42 -4.07 17.18
CA ILE A 94 -2.88 -3.92 17.26
C ILE A 94 -3.28 -2.70 16.44
N GLU A 95 -3.82 -2.96 15.25
CA GLU A 95 -4.16 -1.96 14.25
C GLU A 95 -5.27 -0.98 14.67
N ASN A 96 -6.01 -1.31 15.74
CA ASN A 96 -7.16 -0.55 16.22
C ASN A 96 -6.99 0.01 17.65
N GLU A 97 -5.75 0.08 18.16
CA GLU A 97 -5.45 0.38 19.57
C GLU A 97 -6.01 1.73 20.04
N LYS A 98 -5.93 2.77 19.21
CA LYS A 98 -6.46 4.12 19.52
C LYS A 98 -7.98 4.15 19.80
N ASN A 99 -8.72 3.11 19.42
CA ASN A 99 -10.16 3.00 19.63
C ASN A 99 -10.55 2.14 20.84
N HIS A 100 -9.59 1.45 21.48
CA HIS A 100 -9.85 0.75 22.73
C HIS A 100 -9.80 1.75 23.88
N LYS A 101 -10.97 2.13 24.41
CA LYS A 101 -11.01 2.67 25.78
C LYS A 101 -10.71 1.51 26.71
N PRO A 102 -9.59 1.52 27.46
CA PRO A 102 -9.39 0.52 28.49
C PRO A 102 -10.58 0.65 29.45
N ASN A 103 -11.38 -0.40 29.57
CA ASN A 103 -12.21 -0.53 30.76
C ASN A 103 -11.24 -0.90 31.86
N ASP A 104 -11.18 -0.08 32.90
CA ASP A 104 -10.19 -0.03 34.00
C ASP A 104 -9.94 -1.33 34.80
N ASP A 105 -10.46 -2.50 34.40
CA ASP A 105 -10.45 -3.72 35.23
C ASP A 105 -9.84 -4.98 34.57
N ASP A 106 -9.36 -4.93 33.32
CA ASP A 106 -8.70 -6.10 32.69
C ASP A 106 -7.36 -5.71 32.05
N ASP A 107 -6.37 -5.55 32.92
CA ASP A 107 -4.95 -5.26 32.65
C ASP A 107 -4.22 -6.41 31.91
N THR A 108 -4.97 -7.34 31.30
CA THR A 108 -4.41 -8.24 30.30
C THR A 108 -4.24 -7.47 29.01
N GLU A 109 -3.20 -6.65 28.98
CA GLU A 109 -2.48 -6.25 27.76
C GLU A 109 -2.61 -7.38 26.74
N ALA A 110 -3.15 -7.08 25.55
CA ALA A 110 -3.59 -8.06 24.56
C ALA A 110 -2.40 -8.81 23.95
N LYS A 111 -1.71 -9.64 24.75
CA LYS A 111 -0.51 -10.35 24.34
C LYS A 111 -0.81 -11.23 23.12
N PRO A 112 0.10 -11.29 22.13
CA PRO A 112 -0.11 -12.03 20.88
C PRO A 112 -0.66 -13.45 21.12
N GLY A 113 -0.04 -14.21 22.03
CA GLY A 113 -0.42 -15.60 22.29
C GLY A 113 -1.88 -15.79 22.77
N ASN A 114 -2.44 -14.82 23.49
CA ASN A 114 -3.84 -14.86 23.93
C ASN A 114 -4.80 -14.37 22.83
N PHE A 115 -4.37 -13.35 22.08
CA PHE A 115 -5.20 -12.74 21.05
C PHE A 115 -5.31 -13.63 19.80
N LEU A 116 -4.20 -14.21 19.34
CA LEU A 116 -4.14 -15.03 18.12
C LEU A 116 -4.81 -16.41 18.28
N HIS A 117 -5.17 -16.80 19.50
CA HIS A 117 -5.90 -18.03 19.71
C HIS A 117 -7.35 -17.88 19.23
N ASN A 118 -7.73 -18.64 18.20
CA ASN A 118 -9.06 -18.58 17.57
C ASN A 118 -10.23 -18.77 18.55
N ASN A 119 -10.09 -19.72 19.49
CA ASN A 119 -11.08 -20.01 20.54
C ASN A 119 -11.33 -18.85 21.53
N ASN A 120 -10.47 -17.83 21.54
CA ASN A 120 -10.66 -16.67 22.39
C ASN A 120 -11.58 -15.64 21.73
N LYS A 121 -12.72 -15.38 22.37
CA LYS A 121 -13.75 -14.42 21.93
C LYS A 121 -13.37 -12.95 22.06
N GLY A 122 -12.10 -12.64 22.31
CA GLY A 122 -11.59 -11.27 22.27
C GLY A 122 -11.94 -10.57 20.95
N ARG A 123 -12.16 -9.26 21.01
CA ARG A 123 -12.44 -8.41 19.85
C ARG A 123 -11.23 -7.53 19.58
N GLY A 124 -10.80 -7.44 18.33
CA GLY A 124 -9.65 -6.63 17.93
C GLY A 124 -9.17 -6.96 16.53
N TYR A 125 -8.23 -6.18 16.02
CA TYR A 125 -7.59 -6.39 14.73
C TYR A 125 -6.08 -6.20 14.89
N CYS A 126 -5.32 -7.19 14.44
CA CYS A 126 -3.88 -7.14 14.50
C CYS A 126 -3.25 -7.56 13.18
N SER A 127 -1.98 -7.26 13.04
CA SER A 127 -1.16 -7.75 11.95
C SER A 127 0.25 -8.08 12.41
N PHE A 128 0.98 -8.83 11.58
CA PHE A 128 2.41 -9.08 11.74
C PHE A 128 3.02 -9.52 10.39
N LEU A 129 4.32 -9.34 10.25
CA LEU A 129 5.11 -9.71 9.10
C LEU A 129 5.74 -11.10 9.29
N VAL A 130 5.91 -11.80 8.18
CA VAL A 130 6.77 -12.98 8.04
C VAL A 130 7.79 -12.63 6.96
N GLN A 131 8.99 -12.23 7.37
CA GLN A 131 10.04 -11.75 6.48
C GLN A 131 11.39 -12.39 6.80
N HIS A 132 11.77 -12.41 8.07
CA HIS A 132 13.09 -12.88 8.51
C HIS A 132 13.10 -14.39 8.80
N SER A 133 11.94 -14.98 9.06
CA SER A 133 11.74 -16.42 9.30
C SER A 133 11.64 -17.20 7.98
N GLN A 134 12.76 -17.30 7.24
CA GLN A 134 12.79 -17.81 5.86
C GLN A 134 12.17 -19.22 5.70
N GLU A 135 12.47 -20.16 6.60
CA GLU A 135 11.90 -21.51 6.53
C GLU A 135 10.37 -21.51 6.69
N VAL A 136 9.85 -20.65 7.58
CA VAL A 136 8.40 -20.50 7.82
C VAL A 136 7.72 -19.84 6.62
N LEU A 137 8.36 -18.81 6.04
CA LEU A 137 7.88 -18.15 4.84
C LEU A 137 7.82 -19.10 3.64
N GLU A 138 8.88 -19.90 3.43
CA GLU A 138 8.93 -20.88 2.35
C GLU A 138 7.84 -21.94 2.50
N ASP A 139 7.63 -22.48 3.69
CA ASP A 139 6.54 -23.43 3.97
C ASP A 139 5.17 -22.81 3.66
N LEU A 140 4.90 -21.60 4.16
CA LEU A 140 3.65 -20.89 3.86
C LEU A 140 3.43 -20.73 2.35
N LEU A 141 4.45 -20.28 1.62
CA LEU A 141 4.33 -19.98 0.19
C LEU A 141 4.24 -21.23 -0.69
N THR A 142 4.81 -22.36 -0.25
CA THR A 142 4.87 -23.57 -1.07
C THR A 142 3.76 -24.56 -0.78
N SER A 143 3.29 -24.63 0.48
CA SER A 143 2.44 -25.72 0.93
C SER A 143 1.12 -25.27 1.56
N ARG A 144 1.08 -24.14 2.28
CA ARG A 144 -0.07 -23.81 3.14
C ARG A 144 -1.00 -22.75 2.58
N LEU A 145 -0.48 -21.75 1.87
CA LEU A 145 -1.30 -20.66 1.38
C LEU A 145 -2.07 -21.07 0.11
N PRO A 146 -3.38 -20.79 0.05
CA PRO A 146 -4.21 -21.13 -1.09
C PRO A 146 -3.85 -20.37 -2.38
N MET A 147 -3.17 -19.23 -2.28
CA MET A 147 -2.86 -18.38 -3.43
C MET A 147 -1.59 -17.57 -3.18
N VAL A 148 -0.54 -17.91 -3.92
CA VAL A 148 0.76 -17.22 -3.84
C VAL A 148 1.09 -16.44 -5.10
N HIS A 149 0.32 -16.68 -6.16
CA HIS A 149 0.47 -16.03 -7.45
C HIS A 149 -0.86 -15.50 -7.94
N LEU A 150 -0.83 -14.32 -8.56
CA LEU A 150 -2.02 -13.71 -9.13
C LEU A 150 -2.63 -14.66 -10.17
N PRO A 151 -3.95 -14.88 -10.16
CA PRO A 151 -4.62 -15.82 -11.06
C PRO A 151 -4.82 -15.20 -12.45
N VAL A 152 -3.75 -14.74 -13.08
CA VAL A 152 -3.76 -14.08 -14.39
C VAL A 152 -3.04 -14.99 -15.38
N LYS A 153 -3.53 -15.13 -16.61
CA LYS A 153 -2.87 -15.93 -17.65
C LYS A 153 -1.54 -15.28 -18.06
N GLU A 154 -0.55 -16.10 -18.39
CA GLU A 154 0.71 -15.59 -18.94
C GLU A 154 0.52 -14.97 -20.34
N SER A 155 -0.37 -15.56 -21.17
CA SER A 155 -0.71 -15.05 -22.50
C SER A 155 -2.20 -15.22 -22.81
N ASP A 156 -2.74 -14.35 -23.66
CA ASP A 156 -4.12 -14.45 -24.18
C ASP A 156 -4.22 -15.28 -25.46
N SER A 157 -3.23 -16.12 -25.75
CA SER A 157 -3.20 -16.89 -26.99
C SER A 157 -4.36 -17.89 -27.03
N LYS A 158 -5.10 -17.94 -28.16
CA LYS A 158 -6.31 -18.77 -28.31
C LYS A 158 -6.04 -20.27 -28.35
N ASP A 159 -4.79 -20.65 -28.63
CA ASP A 159 -4.36 -22.04 -28.74
C ASP A 159 -3.83 -22.60 -27.41
N ASP A 160 -3.75 -21.77 -26.36
CA ASP A 160 -3.26 -22.17 -25.06
C ASP A 160 -4.40 -22.73 -24.19
N ASN A 161 -4.42 -24.06 -24.08
CA ASN A 161 -4.85 -24.74 -22.85
C ASN A 161 -3.81 -24.56 -21.72
N SER A 162 -2.88 -23.61 -21.85
CA SER A 162 -1.87 -23.33 -20.86
C SER A 162 -2.51 -22.85 -19.57
N THR A 163 -2.17 -23.55 -18.50
CA THR A 163 -2.46 -23.18 -17.12
C THR A 163 -1.37 -22.25 -16.56
N ALA A 164 -0.48 -21.73 -17.41
CA ALA A 164 0.61 -20.87 -16.96
C ALA A 164 0.06 -19.53 -16.46
N THR A 165 0.46 -19.18 -15.25
CA THR A 165 0.15 -17.92 -14.60
C THR A 165 1.17 -16.85 -15.01
N MET A 166 0.71 -15.60 -15.04
CA MET A 166 1.56 -14.44 -15.22
C MET A 166 2.67 -14.44 -14.18
N LYS A 167 3.90 -14.31 -14.63
CA LYS A 167 5.05 -14.13 -13.75
C LYS A 167 5.00 -12.72 -13.18
N VAL A 168 4.96 -12.64 -11.86
CA VAL A 168 4.99 -11.41 -11.08
C VAL A 168 6.09 -11.59 -10.05
N ASN A 169 6.90 -10.57 -9.84
CA ASN A 169 7.89 -10.58 -8.77
C ASN A 169 7.18 -10.13 -7.49
N TYR A 170 7.47 -10.81 -6.39
CA TYR A 170 6.86 -10.51 -5.10
C TYR A 170 7.91 -10.01 -4.12
N GLY A 171 7.49 -9.09 -3.24
CA GLY A 171 8.33 -8.65 -2.11
C GLY A 171 8.76 -9.81 -1.21
N PRO A 172 9.85 -9.66 -0.45
CA PRO A 172 10.40 -10.71 0.39
C PRO A 172 9.56 -11.02 1.62
N ALA A 173 8.60 -10.17 1.97
CA ALA A 173 7.74 -10.35 3.13
C ALA A 173 6.35 -10.89 2.75
N LEU A 174 5.70 -11.48 3.74
CA LEU A 174 4.27 -11.78 3.76
C LEU A 174 3.66 -11.07 4.98
N TRP A 175 2.65 -10.24 4.74
CA TRP A 175 1.95 -9.56 5.81
C TRP A 175 0.66 -10.30 6.15
N LEU A 176 0.53 -10.80 7.38
CA LEU A 176 -0.68 -11.44 7.86
C LEU A 176 -1.54 -10.45 8.66
N PHE A 177 -2.84 -10.47 8.41
CA PHE A 177 -3.83 -9.69 9.16
C PHE A 177 -4.86 -10.63 9.78
N PHE A 178 -5.15 -10.42 11.07
CA PHE A 178 -6.06 -11.25 11.85
C PHE A 178 -7.03 -10.39 12.68
N GLY A 179 -8.32 -10.54 12.41
CA GLY A 179 -9.37 -9.75 13.04
C GLY A 179 -10.47 -10.60 13.65
N LYS A 180 -10.94 -10.20 14.83
CA LYS A 180 -12.04 -10.85 15.55
C LYS A 180 -13.12 -9.85 15.85
N ASN A 181 -14.30 -10.04 15.28
CA ASN A 181 -15.48 -9.20 15.53
C ASN A 181 -16.74 -10.07 15.68
N TYR A 182 -16.74 -10.94 16.68
CA TYR A 182 -17.83 -11.89 16.91
C TYR A 182 -19.06 -11.24 17.55
N ASN A 183 -20.25 -11.58 17.04
CA ASN A 183 -21.54 -11.25 17.67
C ASN A 183 -21.69 -9.77 18.10
N SER A 184 -21.08 -8.86 17.34
CA SER A 184 -21.12 -7.42 17.60
C SER A 184 -22.25 -6.77 16.81
N ASN A 185 -22.86 -5.71 17.36
CA ASN A 185 -23.78 -4.88 16.57
C ASN A 185 -23.04 -3.82 15.74
N GLU A 186 -21.72 -3.71 15.94
CA GLU A 186 -20.87 -2.68 15.35
C GLU A 186 -19.71 -3.31 14.57
N SER A 187 -19.40 -2.72 13.42
CA SER A 187 -18.17 -3.01 12.70
C SER A 187 -16.97 -2.64 13.57
N LEU A 188 -15.95 -3.49 13.53
CA LEU A 188 -14.65 -3.21 14.10
C LEU A 188 -13.88 -2.33 13.12
N LEU A 189 -13.34 -1.22 13.60
CA LEU A 189 -12.42 -0.39 12.83
C LEU A 189 -11.13 -1.17 12.64
N GLY A 190 -10.69 -1.29 11.40
CA GLY A 190 -9.37 -1.80 11.04
C GLY A 190 -8.35 -0.67 11.02
N ARG A 191 -7.41 -0.72 10.07
CA ARG A 191 -6.45 0.37 9.85
C ARG A 191 -7.17 1.65 9.41
N PRO A 192 -6.81 2.82 10.01
CA PRO A 192 -7.36 4.11 9.61
C PRO A 192 -7.00 4.46 8.16
N GLU A 193 -7.59 5.52 7.62
CA GLU A 193 -7.31 5.93 6.24
C GLU A 193 -5.85 6.37 6.12
N HIS A 194 -5.09 5.78 5.20
CA HIS A 194 -3.70 6.13 4.91
C HIS A 194 -3.37 5.80 3.44
N THR A 195 -2.19 6.20 3.02
CA THR A 195 -1.49 5.71 1.82
C THR A 195 -0.15 5.15 2.25
N ASP A 196 0.44 4.27 1.45
CA ASP A 196 1.76 3.71 1.74
C ASP A 196 2.84 4.43 0.93
N SER A 197 4.01 4.64 1.54
CA SER A 197 5.21 5.12 0.86
C SER A 197 5.98 3.94 0.29
N VAL A 198 5.64 3.53 -0.92
CA VAL A 198 6.10 2.26 -1.52
C VAL A 198 6.76 2.45 -2.88
N THR A 199 7.74 1.61 -3.18
CA THR A 199 8.45 1.57 -4.47
C THR A 199 7.93 0.49 -5.43
N HIS A 200 7.02 -0.36 -4.95
CA HIS A 200 6.41 -1.45 -5.72
C HIS A 200 5.20 -0.99 -6.54
N ASP A 201 4.80 -1.79 -7.52
CA ASP A 201 3.66 -1.46 -8.40
C ASP A 201 2.32 -1.53 -7.66
N GLY A 202 2.24 -2.30 -6.57
CA GLY A 202 1.11 -2.34 -5.65
C GLY A 202 1.22 -3.47 -4.63
N THR A 203 0.13 -3.73 -3.92
CA THR A 203 -0.03 -4.87 -3.03
C THR A 203 -1.23 -5.70 -3.49
N PHE A 204 -1.11 -7.02 -3.40
CA PHE A 204 -2.29 -7.89 -3.48
C PHE A 204 -2.67 -8.34 -2.08
N HIS A 205 -3.96 -8.29 -1.77
CA HIS A 205 -4.55 -8.76 -0.53
C HIS A 205 -5.49 -9.93 -0.85
N TYR A 206 -5.22 -11.10 -0.27
CA TYR A 206 -6.12 -12.25 -0.35
C TYR A 206 -6.94 -12.37 0.91
N GLN A 207 -8.27 -12.43 0.77
CA GLN A 207 -9.16 -12.68 1.90
C GLN A 207 -9.26 -14.19 2.12
N LEU A 208 -8.52 -14.70 3.10
CA LEU A 208 -8.44 -16.12 3.41
C LEU A 208 -9.68 -16.64 4.14
N SER A 209 -10.25 -15.85 5.05
CA SER A 209 -11.44 -16.21 5.82
C SER A 209 -12.20 -14.96 6.25
N GLY A 210 -13.52 -15.08 6.37
CA GLY A 210 -14.39 -13.97 6.78
C GLY A 210 -14.50 -12.87 5.72
N THR A 211 -14.91 -11.68 6.16
CA THR A 211 -15.13 -10.50 5.31
C THR A 211 -14.34 -9.31 5.83
N LYS A 212 -13.74 -8.53 4.91
CA LYS A 212 -13.13 -7.23 5.15
C LYS A 212 -13.72 -6.19 4.19
N ILE A 213 -14.09 -5.03 4.70
CA ILE A 213 -14.57 -3.90 3.91
C ILE A 213 -13.42 -2.91 3.76
N TRP A 214 -13.08 -2.58 2.53
CA TRP A 214 -12.11 -1.55 2.19
C TRP A 214 -12.83 -0.28 1.79
N ARG A 215 -12.43 0.87 2.34
CA ARG A 215 -12.91 2.18 1.90
C ARG A 215 -11.77 2.87 1.19
N LEU A 216 -11.96 3.15 -0.09
CA LEU A 216 -10.93 3.62 -1.00
C LEU A 216 -11.29 5.00 -1.54
N ARG A 217 -10.27 5.83 -1.75
CA ARG A 217 -10.43 7.15 -2.36
C ARG A 217 -9.16 7.51 -3.14
N PRO A 218 -9.27 8.02 -4.38
CA PRO A 218 -8.10 8.33 -5.17
C PRO A 218 -7.30 9.47 -4.53
N THR A 219 -5.96 9.39 -4.63
CA THR A 219 -5.08 10.52 -4.33
C THR A 219 -5.16 11.59 -5.43
N ALA A 220 -4.73 12.82 -5.12
CA ALA A 220 -4.62 13.87 -6.14
C ALA A 220 -3.74 13.43 -7.32
N GLU A 221 -2.64 12.73 -7.04
CA GLU A 221 -1.75 12.19 -8.07
C GLU A 221 -2.48 11.22 -9.02
N LEU A 222 -3.25 10.27 -8.49
CA LEU A 222 -4.02 9.36 -9.34
C LEU A 222 -5.06 10.10 -10.19
N MET A 223 -5.64 11.18 -9.66
CA MET A 223 -6.58 12.00 -10.42
C MET A 223 -5.88 12.70 -11.59
N GLU A 224 -4.71 13.31 -11.36
CA GLU A 224 -3.91 13.98 -12.39
C GLU A 224 -3.40 13.00 -13.47
N GLN A 225 -2.97 11.79 -13.08
CA GLN A 225 -2.57 10.73 -14.01
C GLN A 225 -3.72 10.38 -14.98
N ASN A 226 -4.94 10.28 -14.46
CA ASN A 226 -6.11 9.96 -15.27
C ASN A 226 -6.55 11.10 -16.20
N GLU A 227 -6.32 12.35 -15.81
CA GLU A 227 -6.61 13.52 -16.64
C GLU A 227 -5.60 13.70 -17.78
N SER A 228 -4.33 13.43 -17.51
CA SER A 228 -3.23 13.62 -18.48
C SER A 228 -3.16 12.53 -19.57
N SER A 229 -3.80 11.38 -19.34
CA SER A 229 -3.77 10.24 -20.26
C SER A 229 -4.34 10.61 -21.66
N PRO A 230 -3.62 10.29 -22.76
CA PRO A 230 -3.99 10.67 -24.12
C PRO A 230 -5.34 10.12 -24.60
N SER A 231 -5.83 9.04 -24.01
CA SER A 231 -7.20 8.54 -24.22
C SER A 231 -8.28 9.53 -23.76
N ASN A 232 -7.94 10.47 -22.86
CA ASN A 232 -8.82 11.47 -22.28
C ASN A 232 -8.62 12.91 -22.82
N LYS A 233 -7.62 13.17 -23.69
CA LYS A 233 -7.20 14.50 -24.22
C LYS A 233 -8.25 15.34 -24.97
N LYS A 234 -9.53 14.94 -25.02
CA LYS A 234 -10.65 15.77 -25.52
C LYS A 234 -11.56 16.31 -24.41
N ARG A 235 -11.23 16.10 -23.13
CA ARG A 235 -11.96 16.64 -21.98
C ARG A 235 -11.27 17.92 -21.51
N LYS A 236 -11.66 19.08 -22.06
CA LYS A 236 -11.32 20.38 -21.47
C LYS A 236 -12.40 20.65 -20.42
N VAL A 237 -12.07 20.42 -19.15
CA VAL A 237 -12.97 20.68 -18.01
C VAL A 237 -12.94 22.18 -17.76
N GLU A 238 -14.12 22.81 -17.72
CA GLU A 238 -14.27 24.12 -17.12
C GLU A 238 -14.37 23.88 -15.61
N GLU A 239 -13.37 24.35 -14.84
CA GLU A 239 -13.37 24.31 -13.37
C GLU A 239 -14.71 24.84 -12.85
N SER A 240 -15.54 23.94 -12.33
CA SER A 240 -16.80 24.30 -11.69
C SER A 240 -16.78 23.80 -10.26
N GLU A 241 -17.45 24.54 -9.35
CA GLU A 241 -17.43 24.34 -7.90
C GLU A 241 -17.86 22.93 -7.41
N SER A 242 -18.21 22.01 -8.31
CA SER A 242 -18.52 20.60 -8.01
C SER A 242 -17.29 19.72 -7.71
N GLU A 243 -16.06 20.17 -7.95
CA GLU A 243 -14.85 19.36 -7.72
C GLU A 243 -14.58 19.07 -6.24
N LYS A 244 -15.04 19.96 -5.33
CA LYS A 244 -14.88 19.78 -3.87
C LYS A 244 -15.80 18.71 -3.27
N GLU A 245 -16.87 18.31 -3.96
CA GLU A 245 -17.73 17.21 -3.47
C GLU A 245 -17.24 15.83 -3.90
N ALA A 246 -16.50 15.74 -5.02
CA ALA A 246 -15.96 14.48 -5.51
C ALA A 246 -14.81 13.96 -4.64
N SER A 247 -14.03 14.84 -4.02
CA SER A 247 -12.88 14.49 -3.17
C SER A 247 -13.23 13.83 -1.84
N ASN A 248 -14.52 13.72 -1.49
CA ASN A 248 -14.99 13.06 -0.26
C ASN A 248 -15.76 11.75 -0.53
N HIS A 249 -15.85 11.31 -1.79
CA HIS A 249 -16.56 10.08 -2.11
C HIS A 249 -15.66 8.85 -1.92
N HIS A 250 -15.97 8.04 -0.91
CA HIS A 250 -15.34 6.74 -0.71
C HIS A 250 -16.00 5.66 -1.57
N ILE A 251 -15.18 4.83 -2.19
CA ILE A 251 -15.59 3.58 -2.82
C ILE A 251 -15.47 2.48 -1.77
N GLU A 252 -16.55 1.76 -1.50
CA GLU A 252 -16.51 0.60 -0.61
C GLU A 252 -16.36 -0.69 -1.40
N VAL A 253 -15.34 -1.49 -1.05
CA VAL A 253 -15.11 -2.82 -1.61
C VAL A 253 -15.25 -3.84 -0.50
N GLU A 254 -16.29 -4.67 -0.59
CA GLU A 254 -16.47 -5.82 0.30
C GLU A 254 -15.68 -7.00 -0.24
N CYS A 255 -14.58 -7.36 0.43
CA CYS A 255 -13.76 -8.53 0.14
C CYS A 255 -14.20 -9.69 1.01
N LYS A 256 -14.75 -10.73 0.39
CA LYS A 256 -15.17 -11.98 1.04
C LYS A 256 -14.09 -13.04 0.90
N GLU A 257 -14.20 -14.12 1.68
CA GLU A 257 -13.36 -15.30 1.51
C GLU A 257 -13.21 -15.72 0.04
N GLY A 258 -11.96 -15.86 -0.40
CA GLY A 258 -11.57 -16.17 -1.77
C GLY A 258 -11.42 -14.95 -2.68
N ASP A 259 -11.78 -13.75 -2.25
CA ASP A 259 -11.55 -12.54 -3.03
C ASP A 259 -10.10 -12.07 -2.96
N ILE A 260 -9.66 -11.39 -4.02
CA ILE A 260 -8.38 -10.70 -4.11
C ILE A 260 -8.65 -9.22 -4.35
N LEU A 261 -8.05 -8.36 -3.54
CA LEU A 261 -7.96 -6.93 -3.83
C LEU A 261 -6.52 -6.62 -4.22
N LEU A 262 -6.33 -6.12 -5.43
CA LEU A 262 -5.06 -5.57 -5.88
C LEU A 262 -5.15 -4.06 -5.84
N LEU A 263 -4.20 -3.39 -5.20
CA LEU A 263 -4.25 -1.95 -4.97
C LEU A 263 -2.86 -1.35 -5.09
N ASN A 264 -2.72 -0.25 -5.83
CA ASN A 264 -1.55 0.62 -5.69
C ASN A 264 -1.76 1.49 -4.44
N THR A 265 -1.24 1.03 -3.30
CA THR A 265 -1.46 1.67 -1.99
C THR A 265 -0.83 3.06 -1.85
N ARG A 266 0.08 3.43 -2.76
CA ARG A 266 0.58 4.81 -2.90
C ARG A 266 -0.47 5.75 -3.49
N LEU A 267 -1.23 5.26 -4.47
CA LEU A 267 -2.14 6.07 -5.29
C LEU A 267 -3.58 6.09 -4.75
N TRP A 268 -3.89 5.23 -3.78
CA TRP A 268 -5.21 5.10 -3.18
C TRP A 268 -5.15 5.29 -1.66
N TRP A 269 -5.83 6.34 -1.17
CA TRP A 269 -6.21 6.41 0.24
C TRP A 269 -7.07 5.23 0.57
N HIS A 270 -6.74 4.51 1.64
CA HIS A 270 -7.43 3.30 2.01
C HIS A 270 -7.56 3.13 3.52
N SER A 271 -8.73 2.70 3.96
CA SER A 271 -9.01 2.24 5.33
C SER A 271 -9.76 0.92 5.30
N THR A 272 -9.77 0.22 6.43
CA THR A 272 -10.44 -1.08 6.54
C THR A 272 -11.43 -1.12 7.70
N ASN A 273 -12.51 -1.87 7.49
CA ASN A 273 -13.52 -2.17 8.49
C ASN A 273 -13.81 -3.67 8.47
N ILE A 274 -13.99 -4.25 9.65
CA ILE A 274 -14.29 -5.67 9.81
C ILE A 274 -15.74 -5.77 10.31
N PRO A 275 -16.70 -6.19 9.47
CA PRO A 275 -18.09 -6.36 9.91
C PRO A 275 -18.19 -7.44 10.98
N SER A 276 -19.32 -7.47 11.71
CA SER A 276 -19.60 -8.55 12.65
C SER A 276 -19.81 -9.85 11.89
N GLN A 277 -19.20 -10.94 12.36
CA GLN A 277 -19.17 -12.23 11.68
C GLN A 277 -18.89 -13.38 12.65
N ASP A 278 -19.15 -14.61 12.21
CA ASP A 278 -19.02 -15.81 13.05
C ASP A 278 -17.58 -16.37 13.09
N ASP A 279 -16.80 -16.11 12.04
CA ASP A 279 -15.42 -16.57 11.88
C ASP A 279 -14.42 -15.39 11.92
N PRO A 280 -13.14 -15.60 12.29
CA PRO A 280 -12.14 -14.56 12.16
C PRO A 280 -12.01 -14.03 10.74
N CYS A 281 -11.76 -12.72 10.62
CA CYS A 281 -11.33 -12.09 9.39
C CYS A 281 -9.82 -12.31 9.23
N ILE A 282 -9.43 -13.12 8.24
CA ILE A 282 -8.03 -13.41 7.96
C ILE A 282 -7.72 -13.02 6.53
N SER A 283 -6.63 -12.29 6.34
CA SER A 283 -6.11 -11.99 5.02
C SER A 283 -4.59 -11.93 5.08
N TYR A 284 -3.94 -12.13 3.95
CA TYR A 284 -2.52 -11.81 3.80
C TYR A 284 -2.28 -10.91 2.60
N ALA A 285 -1.15 -10.22 2.62
CA ALA A 285 -0.72 -9.37 1.54
C ALA A 285 0.74 -9.57 1.17
N ARG A 286 1.06 -9.26 -0.09
CA ARG A 286 2.44 -9.12 -0.56
C ARG A 286 2.53 -8.02 -1.60
N ASP A 287 3.71 -7.42 -1.65
CA ASP A 287 4.09 -6.46 -2.67
C ASP A 287 4.24 -7.16 -4.02
N ILE A 288 3.90 -6.43 -5.07
CA ILE A 288 3.99 -6.90 -6.46
C ILE A 288 4.82 -5.94 -7.31
N TYR A 289 5.64 -6.52 -8.18
CA TYR A 289 6.39 -5.81 -9.22
C TYR A 289 6.11 -6.50 -10.57
N PHE A 290 5.45 -5.79 -11.49
CA PHE A 290 5.09 -6.27 -12.82
C PHE A 290 6.23 -6.19 -13.81
N SER A 291 7.10 -5.22 -13.63
CA SER A 291 8.30 -5.11 -14.45
C SER A 291 9.42 -5.91 -13.80
N GLU A 292 10.14 -6.70 -14.60
CA GLU A 292 11.58 -6.84 -14.37
C GLU A 292 12.15 -5.44 -14.59
N GLN A 293 12.05 -4.57 -13.60
CA GLN A 293 13.00 -3.47 -13.55
C GLN A 293 14.35 -4.18 -13.50
N LYS A 294 15.02 -4.25 -14.64
CA LYS A 294 16.47 -4.35 -14.75
C LYS A 294 17.02 -3.11 -14.06
N HIS A 295 16.86 -3.03 -12.75
CA HIS A 295 17.67 -2.15 -11.96
C HIS A 295 19.06 -2.74 -12.13
N GLU A 296 19.94 -1.98 -12.78
CA GLU A 296 21.38 -2.20 -12.89
C GLU A 296 22.07 -2.18 -11.51
N CYS A 297 21.33 -2.45 -10.44
CA CYS A 297 21.80 -2.71 -9.08
C CYS A 297 22.15 -4.20 -8.88
N GLU A 298 22.49 -4.94 -9.94
CA GLU A 298 23.01 -6.32 -9.82
C GLU A 298 24.38 -6.38 -9.11
N ASN A 299 24.96 -5.23 -8.74
CA ASN A 299 26.17 -5.12 -7.94
C ASN A 299 25.93 -4.68 -6.49
N GLU A 300 24.70 -4.37 -6.08
CA GLU A 300 24.37 -4.14 -4.67
C GLU A 300 24.15 -5.52 -4.02
N PRO A 301 24.87 -5.86 -2.93
CA PRO A 301 24.67 -7.12 -2.24
C PRO A 301 23.21 -7.26 -1.80
N GLN A 302 22.65 -8.47 -1.93
CA GLN A 302 21.26 -8.79 -1.57
C GLN A 302 20.85 -8.36 -0.14
N SER A 303 21.82 -8.06 0.74
CA SER A 303 21.59 -7.50 2.08
C SER A 303 21.05 -6.08 2.10
N ASN A 304 21.28 -5.26 1.06
CA ASN A 304 20.76 -3.89 0.98
C ASN A 304 19.36 -3.80 0.37
N ARG A 305 18.81 -4.91 -0.12
CA ARG A 305 17.38 -5.02 -0.46
C ARG A 305 16.54 -5.35 0.78
N GLU A 306 16.93 -4.85 1.94
CA GLU A 306 16.03 -4.59 3.05
C GLU A 306 15.09 -3.43 2.70
N SER A 307 14.39 -3.56 1.58
CA SER A 307 13.06 -2.95 1.42
C SER A 307 12.14 -3.72 2.35
N SER A 308 12.37 -3.53 3.65
CA SER A 308 11.48 -3.98 4.69
C SER A 308 10.13 -3.35 4.39
N MET A 309 9.06 -4.16 4.40
CA MET A 309 7.71 -3.63 4.53
C MET A 309 7.63 -3.00 5.92
N THR A 310 8.30 -1.87 6.11
CA THR A 310 8.22 -1.12 7.34
C THR A 310 6.84 -0.47 7.33
N ASN A 311 6.07 -0.70 8.38
CA ASN A 311 4.87 0.07 8.70
C ASN A 311 5.28 1.49 9.08
N VAL A 312 5.94 2.22 8.18
CA VAL A 312 6.12 3.66 8.36
C VAL A 312 4.75 4.24 8.06
N ASP A 313 3.90 4.27 9.09
CA ASP A 313 2.69 5.08 9.16
C ASP A 313 3.15 6.54 9.00
N GLY A 314 3.38 6.97 7.76
CA GLY A 314 3.72 8.35 7.47
C GLY A 314 2.57 9.23 7.93
N THR A 315 2.85 10.29 8.68
CA THR A 315 1.84 11.32 8.92
C THR A 315 1.73 12.23 7.70
N TRP A 316 0.51 12.68 7.43
CA TRP A 316 0.23 13.64 6.37
C TRP A 316 -0.55 14.82 6.94
N ALA A 317 -0.57 15.91 6.18
CA ALA A 317 -1.33 17.09 6.53
C ALA A 317 -2.83 16.86 6.28
N THR A 318 -3.67 16.93 7.33
CA THR A 318 -5.13 16.82 7.18
C THR A 318 -5.79 18.10 6.65
N GLU A 319 -5.04 19.19 6.58
CA GLU A 319 -5.41 20.48 6.02
C GLU A 319 -4.16 21.15 5.46
N ALA A 320 -4.30 22.27 4.77
CA ALA A 320 -3.13 23.03 4.34
C ALA A 320 -2.40 23.64 5.56
N ILE A 321 -1.08 23.53 5.61
CA ILE A 321 -0.23 24.01 6.71
C ILE A 321 0.77 25.03 6.16
N GLU A 322 0.88 26.18 6.81
CA GLU A 322 1.84 27.23 6.41
C GLU A 322 3.28 26.81 6.75
N ALA A 323 4.25 27.35 6.01
CA ALA A 323 5.66 27.25 6.36
C ALA A 323 5.94 27.75 7.80
N ASP A 324 7.03 27.28 8.40
CA ASP A 324 7.46 27.61 9.76
C ASP A 324 6.46 27.22 10.87
N THR A 325 5.56 26.28 10.59
CA THR A 325 4.62 25.72 11.57
C THR A 325 5.26 24.54 12.31
N ILE A 326 5.19 24.55 13.65
CA ILE A 326 5.59 23.41 14.47
C ILE A 326 4.51 22.33 14.37
N LEU A 327 4.84 21.21 13.73
CA LEU A 327 3.94 20.06 13.60
C LEU A 327 3.95 19.23 14.88
N PHE A 328 5.15 18.87 15.32
CA PHE A 328 5.40 18.02 16.46
C PHE A 328 6.55 18.56 17.29
N THR A 329 6.48 18.37 18.59
CA THR A 329 7.58 18.53 19.55
C THR A 329 7.92 17.16 20.11
N GLU A 330 9.11 17.01 20.68
CA GLU A 330 9.54 15.78 21.36
C GLU A 330 8.49 15.25 22.36
N HIS A 331 7.71 16.14 22.98
CA HIS A 331 6.69 15.78 23.97
C HIS A 331 5.36 15.31 23.37
N ASN A 332 5.07 15.63 22.11
CA ASN A 332 3.80 15.30 21.46
C ASN A 332 3.97 14.53 20.15
N MET A 333 5.22 14.16 19.82
CA MET A 333 5.52 13.39 18.63
C MET A 333 4.79 12.05 18.73
N PRO A 334 3.88 11.74 17.79
CA PRO A 334 3.28 10.42 17.73
C PRO A 334 4.39 9.38 17.55
N ASP A 335 4.17 8.18 18.06
CA ASP A 335 5.09 7.04 17.91
C ASP A 335 5.07 6.53 16.45
N ILE A 336 5.68 7.31 15.56
CA ILE A 336 5.77 7.10 14.13
C ILE A 336 7.11 7.61 13.61
N GLU A 337 7.62 6.97 12.56
CA GLU A 337 8.75 7.48 11.79
C GLU A 337 8.26 8.37 10.65
N LEU A 338 8.90 9.53 10.49
CA LEU A 338 8.65 10.39 9.33
C LEU A 338 9.52 9.89 8.16
N PRO A 339 8.94 9.68 6.96
CA PRO A 339 9.72 9.34 5.78
C PRO A 339 10.87 10.33 5.56
N ARG A 340 12.07 9.80 5.33
CA ARG A 340 13.25 10.62 5.01
C ARG A 340 13.47 10.62 3.50
N VAL A 341 13.86 11.79 2.97
CA VAL A 341 14.10 11.99 1.54
C VAL A 341 15.55 12.40 1.35
N GLN A 342 16.29 11.58 0.59
CA GLN A 342 17.66 11.89 0.19
C GLN A 342 17.68 12.99 -0.88
N LEU A 343 18.32 14.12 -0.59
CA LEU A 343 18.55 15.15 -1.59
C LEU A 343 19.57 14.63 -2.60
N ARG A 344 19.13 14.31 -3.82
CA ARG A 344 20.05 14.01 -4.94
C ARG A 344 20.88 15.26 -5.26
N THR A 345 22.11 15.28 -4.74
CA THR A 345 23.04 16.42 -4.76
C THR A 345 23.33 16.95 -6.17
N GLU A 346 23.16 16.13 -7.21
CA GLU A 346 23.43 16.52 -8.59
C GLU A 346 22.32 17.34 -9.28
N MET A 347 21.10 17.43 -8.72
CA MET A 347 19.98 18.21 -9.32
C MET A 347 19.54 19.44 -8.52
N ALA A 348 20.03 19.62 -7.29
CA ALA A 348 19.62 20.71 -6.40
C ALA A 348 19.95 22.13 -6.90
N SER A 349 20.82 22.28 -7.90
CA SER A 349 21.20 23.60 -8.44
C SER A 349 20.35 24.09 -9.63
N PHE A 350 19.45 23.27 -10.17
CA PHE A 350 18.69 23.59 -11.39
C PHE A 350 17.17 23.52 -11.28
N LEU A 351 16.62 23.04 -10.16
CA LEU A 351 15.18 22.99 -9.94
C LEU A 351 14.71 24.21 -9.14
N ASP A 352 14.28 25.22 -9.88
CA ASP A 352 13.45 26.32 -9.40
C ASP A 352 12.06 25.77 -9.01
N ASN A 353 11.78 25.74 -7.70
CA ASN A 353 10.45 25.78 -7.08
C ASN A 353 9.34 24.80 -7.54
N THR A 354 9.64 23.68 -8.21
CA THR A 354 8.65 22.61 -8.36
C THR A 354 8.53 21.85 -7.04
N ALA A 355 7.62 22.33 -6.20
CA ALA A 355 7.35 21.99 -4.81
C ALA A 355 6.90 20.53 -4.52
N SER A 356 7.25 19.56 -5.34
CA SER A 356 6.70 18.19 -5.24
C SER A 356 7.68 17.10 -4.85
N GLU A 357 9.00 17.36 -4.77
CA GLU A 357 10.00 16.28 -4.62
C GLU A 357 11.05 16.52 -3.52
N GLY A 358 11.02 17.66 -2.81
CA GLY A 358 11.95 17.95 -1.71
C GLY A 358 11.34 17.71 -0.32
N PRO A 359 12.17 17.52 0.73
CA PRO A 359 11.69 17.44 2.10
C PRO A 359 10.86 18.68 2.43
N ASN A 360 9.73 18.48 3.11
CA ASN A 360 8.85 19.57 3.49
C ASN A 360 8.86 19.87 4.99
N CYS A 361 9.60 19.08 5.76
CA CYS A 361 9.82 19.26 7.18
C CYS A 361 11.32 19.24 7.51
N GLN A 362 11.68 19.86 8.63
CA GLN A 362 13.02 19.80 9.21
C GLN A 362 12.92 19.59 10.73
N LEU A 363 13.97 19.03 11.31
CA LEU A 363 14.15 18.98 12.75
C LEU A 363 14.86 20.26 13.22
N VAL A 364 14.28 20.94 14.22
CA VAL A 364 14.80 22.17 14.81
C VAL A 364 14.88 22.00 16.32
N GLU A 365 15.97 22.45 16.93
CA GLU A 365 16.11 22.57 18.38
C GLU A 365 15.46 23.88 18.86
N LEU A 366 14.51 23.78 19.79
CA LEU A 366 13.80 24.91 20.40
C LEU A 366 14.16 25.02 21.88
N GLU A 367 14.16 26.23 22.43
CA GLU A 367 14.37 26.50 23.87
C GLU A 367 13.02 26.71 24.55
N ASP A 368 12.81 26.09 25.71
CA ASP A 368 11.63 26.30 26.56
C ASP A 368 11.77 27.54 27.46
N ASP A 369 10.70 27.90 28.18
CA ASP A 369 10.69 29.06 29.08
C ASP A 369 11.64 28.91 30.30
N GLU A 370 12.13 27.70 30.58
CA GLU A 370 13.04 27.38 31.68
C GLU A 370 14.52 27.33 31.22
N GLY A 371 14.78 27.50 29.92
CA GLY A 371 16.11 27.42 29.30
C GLY A 371 16.57 25.98 28.99
N GLY A 372 15.67 25.01 29.03
CA GLY A 372 15.87 23.68 28.46
C GLY A 372 15.72 23.69 26.94
N THR A 373 16.35 22.76 26.24
CA THR A 373 16.16 22.59 24.79
C THR A 373 15.46 21.27 24.48
N PHE A 374 14.66 21.26 23.41
CA PHE A 374 13.94 20.09 22.91
C PHE A 374 13.86 20.11 21.38
N MET A 375 13.67 18.94 20.77
CA MET A 375 13.54 18.84 19.31
C MET A 375 12.10 19.03 18.85
N ALA A 376 11.93 19.66 17.68
CA ALA A 376 10.64 19.85 17.05
C ALA A 376 10.72 19.63 15.53
N VAL A 377 9.64 19.09 14.96
CA VAL A 377 9.44 18.98 13.51
C VAL A 377 8.72 20.24 13.04
N VAL A 378 9.37 21.00 12.17
CA VAL A 378 8.88 22.29 11.64
C VAL A 378 8.74 22.20 10.13
N THR A 379 7.67 22.77 9.58
CA THR A 379 7.45 22.83 8.13
C THR A 379 8.47 23.77 7.46
N LEU A 380 9.14 23.30 6.41
CA LEU A 380 10.09 24.06 5.59
C LEU A 380 9.41 24.96 4.55
N ARG A 381 8.19 24.60 4.17
CA ARG A 381 7.37 25.29 3.17
C ARG A 381 5.90 25.02 3.47
N ASP A 382 5.02 25.70 2.74
CA ASP A 382 3.60 25.37 2.77
C ASP A 382 3.40 23.90 2.35
N ILE A 383 2.64 23.17 3.15
CA ILE A 383 2.27 21.77 2.96
C ILE A 383 0.80 21.71 2.57
N ARG A 384 0.50 20.99 1.49
CA ARG A 384 -0.89 20.85 1.01
C ARG A 384 -1.62 19.79 1.81
N GLU A 385 -2.94 19.94 1.92
CA GLU A 385 -3.80 18.88 2.43
C GLU A 385 -3.55 17.56 1.66
N GLY A 386 -3.32 16.48 2.40
CA GLY A 386 -3.00 15.15 1.88
C GLY A 386 -1.51 14.91 1.58
N GLU A 387 -0.63 15.89 1.80
CA GLU A 387 0.81 15.74 1.58
C GLU A 387 1.50 15.11 2.80
N PHE A 388 2.41 14.14 2.58
CA PHE A 388 3.19 13.50 3.64
C PHE A 388 4.19 14.44 4.27
N PHE A 389 4.40 14.35 5.58
CA PHE A 389 5.52 15.00 6.23
C PHE A 389 6.81 14.23 5.95
N THR A 390 7.77 14.90 5.32
CA THR A 390 9.04 14.30 4.92
C THR A 390 10.22 15.08 5.50
N LEU A 391 11.16 14.37 6.12
CA LEU A 391 12.39 14.92 6.65
C LEU A 391 13.54 14.78 5.65
N LEU A 392 14.54 15.65 5.76
CA LEU A 392 15.81 15.46 5.07
C LEU A 392 16.60 14.34 5.76
N GLU A 393 17.26 13.47 4.98
CA GLU A 393 18.26 12.55 5.55
C GLU A 393 19.40 13.34 6.21
N SER A 394 19.70 13.03 7.47
CA SER A 394 20.86 13.57 8.16
C SER A 394 22.11 12.86 7.66
N ASP A 395 23.07 13.60 7.11
CA ASP A 395 24.37 13.09 6.59
C ASP A 395 25.26 12.43 7.67
N ASP A 396 24.85 12.43 8.93
CA ASP A 396 25.67 12.05 10.09
C ASP A 396 25.72 10.53 10.39
N GLU A 397 25.13 9.66 9.57
CA GLU A 397 25.10 8.20 9.83
C GLU A 397 26.18 7.37 9.11
N GLU A 398 27.07 7.98 8.31
CA GLU A 398 28.06 7.21 7.51
C GLU A 398 29.45 7.01 8.14
N GLU A 399 29.73 7.47 9.38
CA GLU A 399 31.11 7.48 9.92
C GLU A 399 31.30 6.60 11.17
N SER A 400 31.09 5.29 11.05
CA SER A 400 31.61 4.31 12.03
C SER A 400 32.14 3.02 11.38
N GLY A 401 32.99 3.19 10.36
CA GLY A 401 33.76 2.09 9.76
C GLY A 401 35.12 1.90 10.45
N ASP A 402 35.17 0.93 11.36
CA ASP A 402 36.32 0.09 11.76
C ASP A 402 37.75 0.59 11.40
N GLU A 403 38.40 1.31 12.33
CA GLU A 403 39.86 1.37 12.39
C GLU A 403 40.41 0.05 12.98
N ASP A 404 40.60 -0.93 12.09
CA ASP A 404 41.27 -2.20 12.35
C ASP A 404 42.75 -1.94 12.73
N CYS A 405 43.01 -1.94 14.04
CA CYS A 405 44.34 -1.80 14.64
C CYS A 405 45.20 -3.03 14.33
N SER A 406 45.86 -3.02 13.17
CA SER A 406 47.00 -3.90 12.89
C SER A 406 48.29 -3.23 13.39
N GLU A 407 48.73 -3.60 14.60
CA GLU A 407 50.08 -3.31 15.08
C GLU A 407 50.94 -4.58 15.09
N GLU A 408 52.05 -4.49 14.37
CA GLU A 408 53.03 -5.51 14.07
C GLU A 408 53.81 -5.99 15.30
N ALA A 409 54.16 -7.28 15.33
CA ALA A 409 55.33 -7.77 16.05
C ALA A 409 55.96 -8.95 15.30
N LEU A 410 56.74 -8.63 14.26
CA LEU A 410 57.78 -9.52 13.73
C LEU A 410 59.12 -9.03 14.28
N GLU A 411 59.60 -9.68 15.34
CA GLU A 411 61.03 -9.62 15.72
C GLU A 411 61.77 -10.75 15.00
N GLU A 412 62.67 -10.35 14.10
CA GLU A 412 63.72 -11.18 13.51
C GLU A 412 65.08 -10.88 14.20
N GLU A 413 65.85 -11.97 14.39
CA GLU A 413 67.30 -12.09 14.63
C GLU A 413 67.91 -11.78 16.02
N GLU A 414 68.30 -12.84 16.76
CA GLU A 414 69.68 -13.39 16.76
C GLU A 414 69.75 -14.85 17.26
#